data_AF-A0A9P6LSD1-F1
#
_entry.id   AF-A0A9P6LSD1-F1
#
_cell.length_a   1.000
_cell.length_b   1.000
_cell.length_c   1.000
_cell.angle_alpha   90.00
_cell.angle_beta   90.00
_cell.angle_gamma   90.00
#
_symmetry.space_group_name_H-M   'P 1'
#
loop_
_entity.id
_entity.type
_entity.pdbx_description
1 polymer ?
#
loop_
_entity_poly.entity_id
_entity_poly.type
_entity_poly.pdbx_seq_one_letter_code
_entity_poly.pdbx_strand_id
1 'polypeptide(L)'
;HIFTIRGSADATISTSGGPFIQKTFQVTNIGFGSPITLKGCSSFPKVDYLSQDSLTFDSNTGVFTLTSQVNVYNPSNFVLDLGEVSLETVKNSLVIGITVLKDMKLNMGDNHLTAITTSTNKEVYEALINAGDTFTLQGYKGSSKNPILTESLQAFKSQVVVPKLNRILF
;
A
#
# COMPACT_ATOMS: atom_id res chain seq x y z
N HIS A 1 -7.27 -12.12 2.60
CA HIS A 1 -8.65 -11.62 2.77
C HIS A 1 -9.49 -11.89 1.53
N ILE A 2 -10.81 -12.03 1.70
CA ILE A 2 -11.78 -12.18 0.60
C ILE A 2 -12.42 -10.82 0.38
N PHE A 3 -12.34 -10.29 -0.84
CA PHE A 3 -13.11 -9.12 -1.25
C PHE A 3 -14.30 -9.62 -2.06
N THR A 4 -15.48 -9.05 -1.80
CA THR A 4 -16.66 -9.34 -2.61
C THR A 4 -16.86 -8.18 -3.56
N ILE A 5 -16.64 -8.41 -4.86
CA ILE A 5 -17.12 -7.46 -5.86
C ILE A 5 -18.62 -7.68 -5.99
N ARG A 6 -19.39 -6.62 -5.74
CA ARG A 6 -20.83 -6.60 -5.95
C ARG A 6 -21.14 -5.69 -7.13
N GLY A 7 -21.99 -6.14 -8.02
CA GLY A 7 -22.52 -5.34 -9.12
C GLY A 7 -23.90 -5.81 -9.50
N SER A 8 -24.54 -5.06 -10.39
CA SER A 8 -25.78 -5.45 -11.06
C SER A 8 -25.53 -5.54 -12.56
N ALA A 9 -26.19 -6.51 -13.20
CA ALA A 9 -26.20 -6.65 -14.65
C ALA A 9 -27.64 -6.71 -15.14
N ASP A 10 -27.88 -6.18 -16.35
CA ASP A 10 -29.15 -6.31 -17.04
C ASP A 10 -28.99 -7.33 -18.16
N ALA A 11 -29.90 -8.31 -18.24
CA ALA A 11 -29.92 -9.31 -19.28
C ALA A 11 -31.14 -9.11 -20.19
N THR A 12 -30.92 -9.14 -21.50
CA THR A 12 -31.98 -9.13 -22.50
C THR A 12 -32.02 -10.49 -23.19
N ILE A 13 -33.15 -11.18 -23.08
CA ILE A 13 -33.38 -12.47 -23.72
C ILE A 13 -34.35 -12.28 -24.88
N SER A 14 -33.88 -12.60 -26.09
CA SER A 14 -34.69 -12.59 -27.30
C SER A 14 -35.02 -14.03 -27.68
N THR A 15 -36.30 -14.37 -27.74
CA THR A 15 -36.74 -15.68 -28.25
C THR A 15 -37.31 -15.53 -29.65
N SER A 16 -36.86 -16.38 -30.58
CA SER A 16 -37.43 -16.45 -31.94
C SER A 16 -38.65 -17.38 -31.92
N GLY A 17 -39.84 -16.79 -31.84
CA GLY A 17 -41.10 -17.51 -31.97
C GLY A 17 -41.58 -17.52 -33.42
N GLY A 18 -41.01 -18.38 -34.26
CA GLY A 18 -41.43 -18.52 -35.67
C GLY A 18 -41.29 -17.22 -36.49
N PRO A 19 -41.80 -17.18 -37.73
CA PRO A 19 -41.36 -16.21 -38.74
C PRO A 19 -41.72 -14.74 -38.48
N PHE A 20 -42.49 -14.38 -37.44
CA PHE A 20 -42.96 -12.99 -37.26
C PHE A 20 -43.07 -12.46 -35.82
N ILE A 21 -42.57 -13.13 -34.77
CA ILE A 21 -42.63 -12.56 -33.41
C ILE A 21 -41.31 -12.75 -32.66
N GLN A 22 -40.53 -11.66 -32.53
CA GLN A 22 -39.50 -11.54 -31.49
C GLN A 22 -40.18 -11.05 -30.21
N LYS A 23 -40.15 -11.86 -29.15
CA LYS A 23 -40.43 -11.38 -27.79
C LYS A 23 -39.12 -11.15 -27.07
N THR A 24 -38.93 -9.91 -26.63
CA THR A 24 -37.79 -9.48 -25.83
C THR A 24 -38.21 -9.44 -24.37
N PHE A 25 -37.51 -10.20 -23.52
CA PHE A 25 -37.67 -10.15 -22.08
C PHE A 25 -36.44 -9.48 -21.49
N GLN A 26 -36.66 -8.40 -20.75
CA GLN A 26 -35.60 -7.74 -19.99
C GLN A 26 -35.66 -8.17 -18.53
N VAL A 27 -34.56 -8.72 -18.05
CA VAL A 27 -34.34 -8.99 -16.63
C VAL A 27 -33.32 -7.97 -16.17
N THR A 28 -33.79 -6.94 -15.47
CA THR A 28 -32.92 -5.88 -14.94
C THR A 28 -32.48 -6.21 -13.51
N ASN A 29 -31.38 -5.61 -13.08
CA ASN A 29 -30.88 -5.68 -11.72
C ASN A 29 -30.52 -7.10 -11.23
N ILE A 30 -29.90 -7.91 -12.09
CA ILE A 30 -29.33 -9.20 -11.69
C ILE A 30 -28.10 -8.90 -10.84
N GLY A 31 -28.27 -8.96 -9.52
CA GLY A 31 -27.16 -8.81 -8.58
C GLY A 31 -26.18 -9.96 -8.74
N PHE A 32 -24.91 -9.64 -9.01
CA PHE A 32 -23.82 -10.60 -8.93
C PHE A 32 -22.89 -10.22 -7.79
N GLY A 33 -22.48 -11.22 -7.02
CA GLY A 33 -21.48 -11.11 -5.97
C GLY A 33 -20.46 -12.20 -6.20
N SER A 34 -19.26 -11.84 -6.66
CA SER A 34 -18.18 -12.82 -6.81
C SER A 34 -17.14 -12.58 -5.72
N PRO A 35 -16.85 -13.60 -4.87
CA PRO A 35 -15.74 -13.52 -3.95
C PRO A 35 -14.44 -13.60 -4.76
N ILE A 36 -13.79 -12.46 -4.97
CA ILE A 36 -12.42 -12.47 -5.46
C ILE A 36 -11.51 -12.69 -4.26
N THR A 37 -10.84 -13.83 -4.26
CA THR A 37 -9.67 -14.01 -3.41
C THR A 37 -8.52 -13.33 -4.14
N LEU A 38 -8.09 -12.14 -3.69
CA LEU A 38 -6.75 -11.69 -4.05
C LEU A 38 -5.77 -12.69 -3.42
N LYS A 39 -5.39 -13.71 -4.19
CA LYS A 39 -4.17 -14.49 -3.96
C LYS A 39 -3.02 -13.47 -4.00
N GLY A 40 -2.68 -12.94 -2.84
CA GLY A 40 -1.82 -11.77 -2.68
C GLY A 40 -2.08 -11.01 -1.37
N CYS A 41 -3.27 -11.12 -0.77
CA CYS A 41 -3.57 -10.56 0.56
C CYS A 41 -3.47 -11.59 1.71
N SER A 42 -2.89 -12.76 1.48
CA SER A 42 -2.49 -13.73 2.52
C SER A 42 -1.00 -13.62 2.86
N SER A 43 -0.25 -12.85 2.07
CA SER A 43 1.14 -12.48 2.29
C SER A 43 1.24 -11.01 1.88
N PHE A 44 1.10 -10.11 2.86
CA PHE A 44 1.26 -8.68 2.58
C PHE A 44 2.58 -8.41 1.86
N PRO A 45 2.65 -7.40 0.98
CA PRO A 45 3.88 -7.06 0.28
C PRO A 45 5.02 -6.92 1.28
N LYS A 46 6.06 -7.72 1.09
CA LYS A 46 7.27 -7.62 1.91
C LYS A 46 7.99 -6.35 1.50
N VAL A 47 8.25 -5.49 2.48
CA VAL A 47 9.05 -4.29 2.29
C VAL A 47 10.46 -4.57 2.80
N ASP A 48 11.40 -4.67 1.87
CA ASP A 48 12.82 -4.84 2.16
C ASP A 48 13.54 -3.50 2.00
N TYR A 49 14.36 -3.15 3.00
CA TYR A 49 15.24 -2.00 2.90
C TYR A 49 16.40 -2.32 1.94
N LEU A 50 16.69 -1.40 1.01
CA LEU A 50 17.80 -1.56 0.07
C LEU A 50 18.98 -0.66 0.44
N SER A 51 18.76 0.65 0.50
CA SER A 51 19.82 1.62 0.73
C SER A 51 19.31 2.93 1.33
N GLN A 52 20.24 3.69 1.88
CA GLN A 52 20.03 5.05 2.35
C GLN A 52 20.43 6.02 1.23
N ASP A 53 19.56 6.98 0.91
CA ASP A 53 19.92 8.10 0.04
C ASP A 53 20.33 9.32 0.86
N SER A 54 19.57 9.65 1.91
CA SER A 54 19.89 10.75 2.81
C SER A 54 19.28 10.59 4.19
N LEU A 55 19.95 11.16 5.20
CA LEU A 55 19.44 11.27 6.56
C LEU A 55 19.76 12.67 7.07
N THR A 56 18.72 13.47 7.29
CA THR A 56 18.84 14.86 7.79
C THR A 56 18.16 14.99 9.14
N PHE A 57 18.67 15.90 9.97
CA PHE A 57 18.10 16.26 11.27
C PHE A 57 18.05 17.78 11.38
N ASP A 58 16.86 18.34 11.58
CA ASP A 58 16.67 19.76 11.85
C ASP A 58 16.68 19.99 13.35
N SER A 59 17.71 20.67 13.85
CA SER A 59 17.87 20.97 15.27
C SER A 59 16.84 21.95 15.82
N ASN A 60 16.22 22.77 14.97
CA ASN A 60 15.24 23.76 15.40
C ASN A 60 13.86 23.12 15.64
N THR A 61 13.48 22.20 14.76
CA THR A 61 12.18 21.51 14.84
C THR A 61 12.26 20.15 15.54
N GLY A 62 13.46 19.58 15.67
CA GLY A 62 13.68 18.23 16.18
C GLY A 62 13.24 17.13 15.21
N VAL A 63 12.88 17.48 13.97
CA VAL A 63 12.45 16.54 12.94
C VAL A 63 13.67 15.95 12.24
N PHE A 64 13.69 14.63 12.07
CA PHE A 64 14.58 13.99 11.12
C PHE A 64 13.82 13.48 9.90
N THR A 65 14.51 13.49 8.76
CA THR A 65 14.01 12.93 7.50
C THR A 65 15.00 11.89 6.99
N LEU A 66 14.52 10.68 6.78
CA LEU A 66 15.24 9.59 6.15
C LEU A 66 14.66 9.38 4.75
N THR A 67 15.49 9.54 3.72
CA THR A 67 15.16 9.10 2.37
C THR A 67 15.90 7.80 2.10
N SER A 68 15.17 6.74 1.77
CA SER A 68 15.71 5.40 1.51
C SER A 68 15.08 4.78 0.27
N GLN A 69 15.82 3.85 -0.33
CA GLN A 69 15.30 2.95 -1.35
C GLN A 69 14.80 1.68 -0.67
N VAL A 70 13.59 1.25 -1.03
CA VAL A 70 12.96 0.03 -0.54
C VAL A 70 12.49 -0.82 -1.71
N ASN A 71 12.55 -2.14 -1.55
CA ASN A 71 11.91 -3.08 -2.46
C ASN A 71 10.56 -3.50 -1.87
N VAL A 72 9.50 -3.37 -2.66
CA VAL A 72 8.17 -3.86 -2.30
C VAL A 72 7.79 -5.01 -3.24
N TYR A 73 7.83 -6.22 -2.71
CA TYR A 73 7.47 -7.40 -3.50
C TYR A 73 5.95 -7.53 -3.63
N ASN A 74 5.44 -7.49 -4.86
CA ASN A 74 4.03 -7.72 -5.18
C ASN A 74 3.83 -9.16 -5.68
N PRO A 75 3.25 -10.05 -4.84
CA PRO A 75 2.96 -11.43 -5.22
C PRO A 75 1.76 -11.57 -6.15
N SER A 76 1.04 -10.49 -6.46
CA SER A 76 -0.19 -10.52 -7.24
C SER A 76 0.12 -10.59 -8.75
N ASN A 77 -0.78 -11.21 -9.52
CA ASN A 77 -0.71 -11.25 -10.99
C ASN A 77 -1.22 -9.96 -11.67
N PHE A 78 -1.32 -8.86 -10.93
CA PHE A 78 -1.87 -7.59 -11.40
C PHE A 78 -0.93 -6.45 -11.04
N VAL A 79 -0.84 -5.48 -11.95
CA VAL A 79 -0.17 -4.20 -11.70
C VAL A 79 -1.13 -3.30 -10.92
N LEU A 80 -0.66 -2.72 -9.82
CA LEU A 80 -1.44 -1.79 -9.00
C LEU A 80 -0.80 -0.40 -9.08
N ASP A 81 -1.59 0.59 -9.44
CA ASP A 81 -1.20 2.00 -9.34
C ASP A 81 -1.90 2.60 -8.12
N LEU A 82 -1.11 2.91 -7.10
CA LEU A 82 -1.59 3.42 -5.81
C LEU A 82 -1.30 4.92 -5.65
N GLY A 83 -0.53 5.52 -6.56
CA GLY A 83 -0.05 6.90 -6.45
C GLY A 83 0.79 7.13 -5.19
N GLU A 84 0.57 8.24 -4.50
CA GLU A 84 1.23 8.53 -3.23
C GLU A 84 0.57 7.77 -2.08
N VAL A 85 1.36 7.00 -1.34
CA VAL A 85 0.90 6.24 -0.18
C VAL A 85 1.63 6.70 1.07
N SER A 86 0.88 7.12 2.09
CA SER A 86 1.42 7.47 3.40
C SER A 86 1.19 6.33 4.39
N LEU A 87 2.21 5.91 5.12
CA LEU A 87 2.16 4.81 6.08
C LEU A 87 2.64 5.32 7.43
N GLU A 88 2.02 4.86 8.51
CA GLU A 88 2.54 5.05 9.85
C GLU A 88 3.77 4.17 10.04
N THR A 89 4.81 4.76 10.61
CA THR A 89 6.00 4.04 11.06
C THR A 89 5.83 3.75 12.53
N VAL A 90 5.79 2.47 12.89
CA VAL A 90 5.46 2.00 14.23
C VAL A 90 6.61 1.21 14.82
N LYS A 91 6.92 1.49 16.09
CA LYS A 91 7.89 0.75 16.91
C LYS A 91 7.23 0.43 18.25
N ASN A 92 7.27 -0.83 18.68
CA ASN A 92 6.67 -1.28 19.95
C ASN A 92 5.20 -0.83 20.12
N SER A 93 4.40 -0.92 19.06
CA SER A 93 3.00 -0.47 19.01
C SER A 93 2.76 1.03 19.15
N LEU A 94 3.83 1.85 19.15
CA LEU A 94 3.74 3.31 19.14
C LEU A 94 4.03 3.85 17.74
N VAL A 95 3.20 4.76 17.25
CA VAL A 95 3.47 5.52 16.03
C VAL A 95 4.59 6.51 16.32
N ILE A 96 5.72 6.33 15.64
CA ILE A 96 6.92 7.16 15.82
C ILE A 96 7.13 8.15 14.68
N GLY A 97 6.44 7.98 13.55
CA GLY A 97 6.61 8.82 12.36
C GLY A 97 5.72 8.41 11.20
N ILE A 98 5.89 9.08 10.07
CA ILE A 98 5.17 8.80 8.82
C ILE A 98 6.19 8.48 7.73
N THR A 99 5.94 7.43 6.97
CA THR A 99 6.70 7.07 5.77
C THR A 99 5.84 7.29 4.54
N VAL A 100 6.31 8.11 3.61
CA VAL A 100 5.64 8.37 2.33
C VAL A 100 6.36 7.60 1.22
N LEU A 101 5.61 6.77 0.50
CA LEU A 101 6.02 6.14 -0.74
C LEU A 101 5.44 6.95 -1.90
N LYS A 102 6.30 7.63 -2.64
CA LYS A 102 5.88 8.43 -3.81
C LYS A 102 5.71 7.54 -5.02
N ASP A 103 4.72 7.86 -5.85
CA ASP A 103 4.47 7.22 -7.15
C ASP A 103 4.48 5.69 -7.09
N MET A 104 3.80 5.14 -6.08
CA MET A 104 3.75 3.71 -5.79
C MET A 104 2.98 2.97 -6.88
N LYS A 105 3.73 2.49 -7.86
CA LYS A 105 3.26 1.56 -8.88
C LYS A 105 3.87 0.19 -8.64
N LEU A 106 3.04 -0.75 -8.18
CA LEU A 106 3.42 -2.13 -7.94
C LEU A 106 3.24 -2.96 -9.21
N ASN A 107 4.32 -3.15 -9.96
CA ASN A 107 4.43 -4.21 -10.95
C ASN A 107 4.48 -5.58 -10.28
N MET A 108 4.29 -6.64 -11.06
CA MET A 108 4.42 -8.01 -10.56
C MET A 108 5.88 -8.27 -10.15
N GLY A 109 6.10 -8.86 -8.98
CA GLY A 109 7.45 -9.10 -8.45
C GLY A 109 8.03 -7.91 -7.69
N ASP A 110 9.34 -7.69 -7.83
CA ASP A 110 10.08 -6.66 -7.10
C ASP A 110 9.80 -5.25 -7.64
N ASN A 111 9.64 -4.28 -6.72
CA ASN A 111 9.39 -2.89 -7.04
C ASN A 111 10.29 -1.99 -6.20
N HIS A 112 11.21 -1.30 -6.85
CA HIS A 112 12.12 -0.39 -6.17
C HIS A 112 11.47 0.99 -6.06
N LEU A 113 11.20 1.42 -4.84
CA LEU A 113 10.51 2.65 -4.52
C LEU A 113 11.35 3.51 -3.58
N THR A 114 11.16 4.82 -3.68
CA THR A 114 11.73 5.78 -2.74
C THR A 114 10.76 5.98 -1.58
N ALA A 115 11.24 5.74 -0.36
CA ALA A 115 10.54 5.96 0.89
C ALA A 115 11.11 7.20 1.59
N ILE A 116 10.23 8.10 2.03
CA ILE A 116 10.60 9.27 2.81
C ILE A 116 9.96 9.16 4.19
N THR A 117 10.76 8.85 5.20
CA THR A 117 10.31 8.73 6.60
C THR A 117 10.61 10.02 7.35
N THR A 118 9.60 10.60 8.00
CA THR A 118 9.73 11.76 8.87
C THR A 118 9.30 11.41 10.29
N SER A 119 10.05 11.90 11.28
CA SER A 119 9.78 11.65 12.69
C SER A 119 10.44 12.72 13.56
N THR A 120 9.84 12.99 14.73
CA THR A 120 10.40 13.86 15.79
C THR A 120 10.99 13.03 16.94
N ASN A 121 11.01 11.71 16.84
CA ASN A 121 11.46 10.84 17.91
C ASN A 121 12.99 10.75 17.92
N LYS A 122 13.62 11.48 18.84
CA LYS A 122 15.07 11.54 18.98
C LYS A 122 15.71 10.17 19.29
N GLU A 123 15.06 9.33 20.08
CA GLU A 123 15.58 8.00 20.42
C GLU A 123 15.66 7.10 19.18
N VAL A 124 14.69 7.21 18.27
CA VAL A 124 14.70 6.49 17.00
C VAL A 124 15.84 6.99 16.11
N TYR A 125 16.03 8.31 16.02
CA TYR A 125 17.15 8.87 15.27
C TYR A 125 18.50 8.36 15.80
N GLU A 126 18.69 8.36 17.12
CA GLU A 126 19.90 7.85 17.76
C GLU A 126 20.08 6.34 17.56
N ALA A 127 19.01 5.55 17.62
CA ALA A 127 19.08 4.10 17.34
C ALA A 127 19.52 3.83 15.90
N LEU A 128 18.95 4.56 14.93
CA LEU A 128 19.27 4.43 13.52
C LEU A 128 20.74 4.74 13.20
N ILE A 129 21.34 5.76 13.82
CA ILE A 129 22.75 6.10 13.58
C ILE A 129 23.74 5.18 14.33
N ASN A 130 23.31 4.57 15.43
CA ASN A 130 24.20 3.78 16.29
C ASN A 130 24.20 2.29 15.92
N ALA A 131 23.03 1.70 15.69
CA ALA A 131 22.86 0.26 15.51
C ALA A 131 21.95 -0.14 14.34
N GLY A 132 21.02 0.72 13.93
CA GLY A 132 19.88 0.30 13.12
C GLY A 132 18.75 -0.23 13.99
N ASP A 133 17.60 -0.50 13.38
CA ASP A 133 16.40 -0.90 14.10
C ASP A 133 15.37 -1.56 13.18
N THR A 134 14.32 -2.12 13.78
CA THR A 134 13.22 -2.74 13.05
C THR A 134 11.91 -1.98 13.29
N PHE A 135 11.23 -1.64 12.21
CA PHE A 135 9.98 -0.89 12.23
C PHE A 135 8.86 -1.68 11.57
N THR A 136 7.64 -1.29 11.88
CA THR A 136 6.45 -1.72 11.16
C THR A 136 5.90 -0.54 10.39
N LEU A 137 5.78 -0.68 9.08
CA LEU A 137 4.99 0.22 8.25
C LEU A 137 3.56 -0.30 8.24
N GLN A 138 2.60 0.53 8.67
CA GLN A 138 1.19 0.19 8.66
C GLN A 138 0.36 1.26 7.97
N GLY A 139 -0.67 0.85 7.26
CA GLY A 139 -1.62 1.82 6.72
C GLY A 139 -2.64 2.27 7.76
N TYR A 140 -3.21 3.43 7.52
CA TYR A 140 -4.18 4.10 8.37
C TYR A 140 -5.22 4.80 7.47
N LYS A 141 -6.25 5.41 8.07
CA LYS A 141 -7.35 6.05 7.32
C LYS A 141 -6.88 7.16 6.36
N GLY A 142 -5.70 7.74 6.58
CA GLY A 142 -5.12 8.76 5.71
C GLY A 142 -4.09 8.24 4.70
N SER A 143 -3.95 6.92 4.54
CA SER A 143 -2.87 6.35 3.73
C SER A 143 -2.96 6.62 2.23
N SER A 144 -4.14 6.88 1.71
CA SER A 144 -4.33 7.29 0.31
C SER A 144 -5.40 8.36 0.22
N LYS A 145 -5.29 9.19 -0.83
CA LYS A 145 -6.35 10.13 -1.24
C LYS A 145 -7.52 9.40 -1.91
N ASN A 146 -7.32 8.17 -2.37
CA ASN A 146 -8.38 7.37 -2.99
C ASN A 146 -9.13 6.55 -1.92
N PRO A 147 -10.43 6.81 -1.70
CA PRO A 147 -11.20 6.18 -0.63
C PRO A 147 -11.30 4.65 -0.76
N ILE A 148 -11.28 4.10 -1.98
CA ILE A 148 -11.31 2.65 -2.23
C ILE A 148 -9.98 2.01 -1.77
N LEU A 149 -8.87 2.69 -2.02
CA LEU A 149 -7.55 2.22 -1.60
C LEU A 149 -7.35 2.37 -0.10
N THR A 150 -7.96 3.37 0.53
CA THR A 150 -7.85 3.61 1.97
C THR A 150 -8.29 2.43 2.84
N GLU A 151 -9.38 1.74 2.48
CA GLU A 151 -9.81 0.55 3.23
C GLU A 151 -8.82 -0.61 3.05
N SER A 152 -8.30 -0.77 1.84
CA SER A 152 -7.34 -1.84 1.51
C SER A 152 -5.98 -1.59 2.18
N LEU A 153 -5.54 -0.33 2.23
CA LEU A 153 -4.28 0.08 2.84
C LEU A 153 -4.34 0.06 4.37
N GLN A 154 -5.49 0.27 5.02
CA GLN A 154 -5.60 0.11 6.47
C GLN A 154 -5.26 -1.31 6.96
N ALA A 155 -5.46 -2.32 6.11
CA ALA A 155 -5.03 -3.68 6.41
C ALA A 155 -3.52 -3.88 6.19
N PHE A 156 -2.83 -2.97 5.48
CA PHE A 156 -1.41 -3.07 5.17
C PHE A 156 -0.57 -3.03 6.45
N LYS A 157 0.29 -4.03 6.60
CA LYS A 157 1.30 -4.09 7.64
C LYS A 157 2.52 -4.84 7.12
N SER A 158 3.68 -4.19 7.11
CA SER A 158 4.96 -4.82 6.78
C SER A 158 6.02 -4.44 7.77
N GLN A 159 6.81 -5.42 8.21
CA GLN A 159 8.01 -5.16 8.98
C GLN A 159 9.15 -4.78 8.02
N VAL A 160 9.96 -3.81 8.41
CA VAL A 160 11.15 -3.37 7.67
C VAL A 160 12.32 -3.28 8.66
N VAL A 161 13.44 -3.92 8.30
CA VAL A 161 14.69 -3.84 9.06
C VAL A 161 15.55 -2.77 8.43
N VAL A 162 15.80 -1.68 9.15
CA VAL A 162 16.67 -0.60 8.69
C VAL A 162 18.03 -0.78 9.36
N PRO A 163 19.11 -1.01 8.59
CA PRO A 163 20.44 -1.17 9.16
C PRO A 163 20.94 0.14 9.76
N LYS A 164 22.08 0.08 10.45
CA LYS A 164 22.80 1.26 10.91
C LYS A 164 23.01 2.24 9.74
N LEU A 165 22.60 3.47 9.94
CA LEU A 165 22.66 4.55 8.97
C LEU A 165 23.92 5.38 9.16
N ASN A 166 24.49 5.85 8.05
CA ASN A 166 25.61 6.77 8.07
C ASN A 166 25.08 8.20 7.95
N ARG A 167 25.61 9.13 8.75
CA ARG A 167 25.30 10.55 8.56
C ARG A 167 25.91 11.01 7.24
N ILE A 168 25.08 11.52 6.34
CA ILE A 168 25.56 12.31 5.21
C ILE A 168 25.51 13.76 5.68
N LEU A 169 26.68 14.29 6.06
CA LEU A 169 26.84 15.69 6.40
C LEU A 169 26.84 16.48 5.09
N PHE A 170 25.87 17.39 4.92
CA PHE A 170 25.92 18.45 3.93
C PHE A 170 26.35 19.75 4.59
#